data_AF-A0A821KFA0-F1
#
_entry.id   AF-A0A821KFA0-F1
#
_cell.length_a   1.000
_cell.length_b   1.000
_cell.length_c   1.000
_cell.angle_alpha   90.00
_cell.angle_beta   90.00
_cell.angle_gamma   90.00
#
_symmetry.space_group_name_H-M   'P 1'
#
loop_
_entity.id
_entity.type
_entity.pdbx_description
1 polymer ?
#
loop_
_entity_poly.entity_id
_entity_poly.type
_entity_poly.pdbx_seq_one_letter_code
_entity_poly.pdbx_strand_id
1 'polypeptide(L)'
;MKAMKNPPGAVKTVMEAICILLGEQPERVVDPATGQRKEDWWKTSVRALGNQNFLKSLLTYKRDEIPPNYMKRIREKYVPDPNFQPDKVETVSQACAGLAKWTLAMDKYDVVAKIVAPKKQALASAQDQVAKAEGILSEKRAHLRTVQEKLAILQKQLDENLAKKDELSKQVTDCKTKLIRAETLIGGLGGEKSRWMQAAKDLTQQYDNLIGDILLSGGVIAYLGAFTAVFRQDMAHEWNKLIEEKNLPRSASFTLVGTLGEPVVIRAWNIAGLPSDSFSVENGIILSNSRRWPLMIDPQGQANKWVKNMEKPKNLHVIKPSDSDYVRVLENCIQFGHPVLMENVGEEIDPLLEPLLLKQTFKQGGSLCIKLGDSVIEYSPDFRFYMTTKLRNPHYLPKS
;
A
#
# COMPACT_ATOMS: atom_id res chain seq x y z
N MET A 1 31.00 105.16 23.01
CA MET A 1 32.07 104.40 23.72
C MET A 1 33.49 104.72 23.25
N LYS A 2 33.80 104.75 21.94
CA LYS A 2 35.18 104.94 21.42
C LYS A 2 35.79 106.33 21.61
N ALA A 3 34.98 107.37 21.84
CA ALA A 3 35.43 108.76 21.96
C ALA A 3 35.65 109.26 23.41
N MET A 4 35.51 108.38 24.42
CA MET A 4 35.64 108.78 25.83
C MET A 4 37.11 108.87 26.25
N LYS A 5 37.58 110.07 26.61
CA LYS A 5 38.93 110.31 27.14
C LYS A 5 39.13 109.73 28.56
N ASN A 6 38.05 109.60 29.35
CA ASN A 6 38.08 108.94 30.66
C ASN A 6 36.73 108.22 30.94
N PRO A 7 36.61 106.92 30.71
CA PRO A 7 35.33 106.21 30.81
C PRO A 7 34.97 105.82 32.27
N PRO A 8 33.68 105.54 32.56
CA PRO A 8 33.22 105.03 33.86
C PRO A 8 33.87 103.69 34.24
N GLY A 9 34.08 103.45 35.54
CA GLY A 9 34.75 102.23 36.05
C GLY A 9 34.13 100.92 35.56
N ALA A 10 32.80 100.83 35.52
CA ALA A 10 32.06 99.65 35.04
C ALA A 10 32.30 99.35 33.54
N VAL A 11 32.59 100.36 32.72
CA VAL A 11 32.90 100.18 31.29
C VAL A 11 34.34 99.70 31.12
N LYS A 12 35.28 100.15 31.98
CA LYS A 12 36.67 99.68 31.97
C LYS A 12 36.77 98.20 32.33
N THR A 13 36.08 97.75 33.38
CA THR A 13 36.11 96.35 33.85
C THR A 13 35.50 95.37 32.83
N VAL A 14 34.39 95.75 32.19
CA VAL A 14 33.76 94.93 31.13
C VAL A 14 34.69 94.76 29.93
N MET A 15 35.35 95.83 29.50
CA MET A 15 36.24 95.78 28.35
C MET A 15 37.54 95.06 28.65
N GLU A 16 38.06 95.17 29.87
CA GLU A 16 39.20 94.40 30.37
C GLU A 16 38.93 92.89 30.32
N ALA A 17 37.77 92.42 30.79
CA ALA A 17 37.43 90.99 30.75
C ALA A 17 37.29 90.43 29.33
N ILE A 18 36.77 91.23 28.38
CA ILE A 18 36.68 90.81 26.98
C ILE A 18 38.06 90.75 26.33
N CYS A 19 38.93 91.72 26.62
CA CYS A 19 40.31 91.69 26.15
C CYS A 19 41.06 90.46 26.67
N ILE A 20 40.79 90.06 27.92
CA ILE A 20 41.34 88.83 28.51
C ILE A 20 40.81 87.58 27.79
N LEU A 21 39.51 87.51 27.42
CA LEU A 21 38.96 86.38 26.64
C LEU A 21 39.49 86.32 25.21
N LEU A 22 39.78 87.48 24.62
CA LEU A 22 40.36 87.59 23.28
C LEU A 22 41.90 87.41 23.27
N GLY A 23 42.54 87.26 24.43
CA GLY A 23 43.98 87.02 24.56
C GLY A 23 44.86 88.26 24.33
N GLU A 24 44.28 89.45 24.39
CA GLU A 24 44.99 90.73 24.18
C GLU A 24 45.83 91.12 25.42
N GLN A 25 46.99 91.75 25.22
CA GLN A 25 47.90 92.12 26.32
C GLN A 25 47.68 93.56 26.83
N PRO A 26 47.84 93.81 28.14
CA PRO A 26 47.75 95.16 28.68
C PRO A 26 48.95 96.01 28.29
N GLU A 27 48.72 97.31 28.13
CA GLU A 27 49.80 98.28 27.92
C GLU A 27 50.29 98.77 29.30
N ARG A 28 51.60 98.72 29.57
CA ARG A 28 52.17 99.14 30.86
C ARG A 28 52.36 100.65 30.88
N VAL A 29 51.55 101.37 31.66
CA VAL A 29 51.61 102.84 31.79
C VAL A 29 51.99 103.21 33.23
N VAL A 30 52.88 104.20 33.39
CA VAL A 30 53.29 104.71 34.71
C VAL A 30 52.26 105.75 35.16
N ASP A 31 51.65 105.55 36.33
CA ASP A 31 50.61 106.44 36.86
C ASP A 31 51.21 107.80 37.28
N PRO A 32 50.78 108.95 36.71
CA PRO A 32 51.42 110.25 36.95
C PRO A 32 51.32 110.77 38.40
N ALA A 33 50.44 110.19 39.23
CA ALA A 33 50.18 110.66 40.59
C ALA A 33 50.84 109.82 41.70
N THR A 34 51.24 108.57 41.43
CA THR A 34 51.71 107.63 42.47
C THR A 34 52.96 106.84 42.09
N GLY A 35 53.51 107.03 40.89
CA GLY A 35 54.79 106.45 40.46
C GLY A 35 54.79 104.92 40.29
N GLN A 36 53.65 104.24 40.47
CA GLN A 36 53.54 102.79 40.29
C GLN A 36 53.17 102.42 38.85
N ARG A 37 53.72 101.30 38.37
CA ARG A 37 53.41 100.73 37.05
C ARG A 37 52.01 100.12 37.09
N LYS A 38 51.06 100.70 36.35
CA LYS A 38 49.68 100.21 36.24
C LYS A 38 49.44 99.61 34.86
N GLU A 39 48.75 98.49 34.83
CA GLU A 39 48.30 97.88 33.58
C GLU A 39 47.10 98.66 33.06
N ASP A 40 47.26 99.37 31.94
CA ASP A 40 46.16 100.08 31.28
C ASP A 40 45.58 99.20 30.17
N TRP A 41 44.39 98.68 30.43
CA TRP A 41 43.63 97.84 29.51
C TRP A 41 42.73 98.66 28.57
N TRP A 42 42.59 99.97 28.81
CA TRP A 42 41.62 100.80 28.08
C TRP A 42 42.06 101.07 26.64
N LYS A 43 43.34 101.37 26.40
CA LYS A 43 43.85 101.59 25.03
C LYS A 43 43.75 100.33 24.17
N THR A 44 44.09 99.17 24.73
CA THR A 44 43.94 97.87 24.07
C THR A 44 42.48 97.55 23.79
N SER A 45 41.58 97.83 24.74
CA SER A 45 40.13 97.68 24.57
C SER A 45 39.55 98.54 23.45
N VAL A 46 39.99 99.79 23.34
CA VAL A 46 39.55 100.71 22.27
C VAL A 46 40.05 100.22 20.90
N ARG A 47 41.27 99.65 20.83
CA ARG A 47 41.81 99.03 19.61
C ARG A 47 41.02 97.77 19.22
N ALA A 48 40.70 96.91 20.17
CA ALA A 48 39.89 95.70 19.94
C ALA A 48 38.47 96.05 19.46
N LEU A 49 37.82 97.04 20.08
CA LEU A 49 36.52 97.57 19.62
C LEU A 49 36.61 98.29 18.26
N GLY A 50 37.78 98.84 17.92
CA GLY A 50 38.09 99.50 16.65
C GLY A 50 38.11 98.55 15.45
N ASN A 51 38.32 97.26 15.68
CA ASN A 51 38.36 96.23 14.64
C ASN A 51 36.96 95.99 14.05
N GLN A 52 36.82 96.12 12.72
CA GLN A 52 35.55 95.89 12.02
C GLN A 52 35.02 94.45 12.19
N ASN A 53 35.88 93.48 12.53
CA ASN A 53 35.52 92.07 12.70
C ASN A 53 35.24 91.64 14.15
N PHE A 54 35.22 92.57 15.11
CA PHE A 54 35.09 92.26 16.54
C PHE A 54 33.83 91.45 16.91
N LEU A 55 32.67 91.75 16.33
CA LEU A 55 31.45 90.98 16.61
C LEU A 55 31.48 89.59 15.99
N LYS A 56 32.09 89.45 14.80
CA LYS A 56 32.23 88.17 14.11
C LYS A 56 33.17 87.24 14.88
N SER A 57 34.26 87.77 15.44
CA SER A 57 35.19 86.98 16.27
C SER A 57 34.56 86.47 17.57
N LEU A 58 33.61 87.21 18.16
CA LEU A 58 32.83 86.76 19.32
C LEU A 58 31.80 85.66 18.97
N LEU A 59 31.22 85.71 17.77
CA LEU A 59 30.28 84.69 17.27
C LEU A 59 30.98 83.38 16.90
N THR A 60 32.13 83.47 16.22
CA THR A 60 32.95 82.31 15.85
C THR A 60 33.97 81.93 16.94
N TYR A 61 33.82 82.50 18.15
CA TYR A 61 34.73 82.21 19.25
C TYR A 61 34.67 80.73 19.62
N LYS A 62 35.83 80.09 19.69
CA LYS A 62 35.95 78.67 20.01
C LYS A 62 35.70 78.43 21.50
N ARG A 63 34.43 78.22 21.85
CA ARG A 63 33.97 78.10 23.25
C ARG A 63 34.52 76.87 23.97
N ASP A 64 34.97 75.86 23.23
CA ASP A 64 35.53 74.61 23.77
C ASP A 64 37.07 74.63 23.93
N GLU A 65 37.76 75.66 23.38
CA GLU A 65 39.23 75.78 23.38
C GLU A 65 39.71 77.01 24.21
N ILE A 66 38.98 77.42 25.25
CA ILE A 66 39.36 78.61 26.04
C ILE A 66 40.51 78.24 27.00
N PRO A 67 41.64 78.98 27.00
CA PRO A 67 42.73 78.73 27.94
C PRO A 67 42.27 78.82 29.41
N PRO A 68 42.58 77.82 30.26
CA PRO A 68 42.14 77.80 31.67
C PRO A 68 42.57 79.06 32.45
N ASN A 69 43.72 79.64 32.09
CA ASN A 69 44.27 80.85 32.70
C ASN A 69 43.40 82.09 32.47
N TYR A 70 42.71 82.19 31.33
CA TYR A 70 41.83 83.32 31.02
C TYR A 70 40.53 83.23 31.82
N MET A 71 39.92 82.04 31.87
CA MET A 71 38.73 81.79 32.66
C MET A 71 38.98 81.94 34.17
N LYS A 72 40.15 81.51 34.66
CA LYS A 72 40.54 81.69 36.07
C LYS A 72 40.58 83.17 36.46
N ARG A 73 41.24 84.01 35.64
CA ARG A 73 41.29 85.47 35.86
C ARG A 73 39.91 86.12 35.84
N ILE A 74 39.01 85.63 34.98
CA ILE A 74 37.64 86.15 34.88
C ILE A 74 36.81 85.80 36.11
N ARG A 75 36.88 84.54 36.55
CA ARG A 75 36.20 84.05 37.77
C ARG A 75 36.68 84.73 39.04
N GLU A 76 37.98 84.96 39.17
CA GLU A 76 38.55 85.50 40.41
C GLU A 76 38.40 87.03 40.52
N LYS A 77 38.55 87.76 39.40
CA LYS A 77 38.64 89.23 39.42
C LYS A 77 37.37 89.96 38.97
N TYR A 78 36.54 89.37 38.10
CA TYR A 78 35.42 90.09 37.45
C TYR A 78 34.05 89.49 37.73
N VAL A 79 33.90 88.17 37.81
CA VAL A 79 32.62 87.53 38.16
C VAL A 79 32.06 87.98 39.53
N PRO A 80 32.87 88.17 40.60
CA PRO A 80 32.39 88.63 41.90
C PRO A 80 32.32 90.17 42.04
N ASP A 81 32.84 90.94 41.08
CA ASP A 81 32.84 92.40 41.15
C ASP A 81 31.42 92.96 40.93
N PRO A 82 30.85 93.71 41.90
CA PRO A 82 29.53 94.35 41.74
C PRO A 82 29.45 95.30 40.54
N ASN A 83 30.57 95.81 40.03
CA ASN A 83 30.63 96.69 38.85
C ASN A 83 30.62 95.94 37.51
N PHE A 84 30.67 94.60 37.52
CA PHE A 84 30.68 93.74 36.33
C PHE A 84 29.34 93.03 36.11
N GLN A 85 28.36 93.24 36.99
CA GLN A 85 27.03 92.67 36.83
C GLN A 85 26.26 93.35 35.68
N PRO A 86 25.67 92.57 34.74
CA PRO A 86 25.02 93.14 33.57
C PRO A 86 23.97 94.21 33.88
N ASP A 87 23.17 94.02 34.93
CA ASP A 87 22.07 94.93 35.30
C ASP A 87 22.58 96.30 35.76
N LYS A 88 23.75 96.36 36.40
CA LYS A 88 24.41 97.62 36.79
C LYS A 88 25.13 98.27 35.60
N VAL A 89 25.79 97.48 34.77
CA VAL A 89 26.48 97.96 33.56
C VAL A 89 25.48 98.53 32.55
N GLU A 90 24.26 97.99 32.49
CA GLU A 90 23.19 98.42 31.58
C GLU A 90 22.75 99.87 31.84
N THR A 91 22.78 100.33 33.10
CA THR A 91 22.50 101.73 33.46
C THR A 91 23.53 102.73 32.90
N VAL A 92 24.74 102.26 32.57
CA VAL A 92 25.85 103.06 32.04
C VAL A 92 26.02 102.86 30.53
N SER A 93 25.79 101.66 30.02
CA SER A 93 25.91 101.31 28.60
C SER A 93 25.26 99.95 28.29
N GLN A 94 24.19 99.96 27.48
CA GLN A 94 23.50 98.75 27.04
C GLN A 94 24.39 97.80 26.22
N ALA A 95 25.28 98.35 25.39
CA ALA A 95 26.24 97.56 24.62
C ALA A 95 27.30 96.87 25.50
N CYS A 96 27.69 97.48 26.63
CA CYS A 96 28.56 96.84 27.61
C CYS A 96 27.85 95.71 28.36
N ALA A 97 26.55 95.87 28.67
CA ALA A 97 25.78 94.84 29.34
C ALA A 97 25.66 93.55 28.51
N GLY A 98 25.50 93.67 27.18
CA GLY A 98 25.53 92.52 26.26
C GLY A 98 26.85 91.76 26.29
N LEU A 99 27.97 92.47 26.37
CA LEU A 99 29.31 91.87 26.44
C LEU A 99 29.62 91.27 27.83
N ALA A 100 29.12 91.87 28.91
CA ALA A 100 29.17 91.28 30.25
C ALA A 100 28.37 89.96 30.32
N LYS A 101 27.15 89.93 29.75
CA LYS A 101 26.33 88.71 29.64
C LYS A 101 27.04 87.61 28.83
N TRP A 102 27.70 87.97 27.73
CA TRP A 102 28.47 87.03 26.91
C TRP A 102 29.64 86.40 27.70
N THR A 103 30.41 87.21 28.41
CA THR A 103 31.53 86.73 29.25
C THR A 103 31.05 85.79 30.36
N LEU A 104 29.94 86.12 31.03
CA LEU A 104 29.32 85.25 32.04
C LEU A 104 28.73 83.96 31.44
N ALA A 105 28.21 84.01 30.21
CA ALA A 105 27.72 82.83 29.50
C ALA A 105 28.87 81.89 29.08
N MET A 106 30.02 82.43 28.66
CA MET A 106 31.23 81.64 28.38
C MET A 106 31.73 80.93 29.63
N ASP A 107 31.62 81.57 30.79
CA ASP A 107 31.97 80.97 32.07
C ASP A 107 31.11 79.77 32.45
N LYS A 108 29.79 79.93 32.38
CA LYS A 108 28.85 78.83 32.63
C LYS A 108 29.02 77.69 31.63
N TYR A 109 29.28 78.01 30.36
CA TYR A 109 29.52 77.01 29.31
C TYR A 109 30.78 76.19 29.57
N ASP A 110 31.91 76.79 29.95
CA ASP A 110 33.16 76.08 30.26
C ASP A 110 33.00 75.06 31.41
N VAL A 111 32.24 75.41 32.45
CA VAL A 111 31.95 74.50 33.58
C VAL A 111 31.13 73.29 33.12
N VAL A 112 30.07 73.52 32.34
CA VAL A 112 29.19 72.45 31.86
C VAL A 112 29.89 71.59 30.82
N ALA A 113 30.67 72.19 29.92
CA ALA A 113 31.44 71.48 28.90
C ALA A 113 32.43 70.48 29.52
N LYS A 114 33.11 70.86 30.62
CA LYS A 114 34.01 69.97 31.37
C LYS A 114 33.31 68.77 32.00
N ILE A 115 32.05 68.92 32.42
CA ILE A 115 31.24 67.82 32.99
C ILE A 115 30.69 66.90 31.88
N VAL A 116 30.36 67.47 30.72
CA VAL A 116 29.72 66.75 29.60
C VAL A 116 30.75 66.04 28.70
N ALA A 117 31.97 66.56 28.58
CA ALA A 117 33.05 65.96 27.80
C ALA A 117 33.33 64.46 28.11
N PRO A 118 33.52 64.06 29.38
CA PRO A 118 33.74 62.64 29.70
C PRO A 118 32.51 61.77 29.39
N LYS A 119 31.29 62.32 29.52
CA LYS A 119 30.05 61.61 29.18
C LYS A 119 29.89 61.38 27.67
N LYS A 120 30.25 62.37 26.85
CA LYS A 120 30.27 62.24 25.39
C LYS A 120 31.30 61.21 24.93
N GLN A 121 32.49 61.20 25.53
CA GLN A 121 33.51 60.19 25.25
C GLN A 121 33.08 58.78 25.68
N ALA A 122 32.48 58.64 26.88
CA ALA A 122 31.95 57.36 27.35
C ALA A 122 30.82 56.83 26.46
N LEU A 123 29.91 57.71 26.00
CA LEU A 123 28.85 57.35 25.05
C LEU A 123 29.42 56.88 23.72
N ALA A 124 30.38 57.60 23.15
CA ALA A 124 31.02 57.22 21.89
C ALA A 124 31.72 55.85 21.99
N SER A 125 32.45 55.61 23.10
CA SER A 125 33.10 54.32 23.35
C SER A 125 32.08 53.17 23.47
N ALA A 126 30.97 53.39 24.18
CA ALA A 126 29.91 52.38 24.30
C ALA A 126 29.20 52.12 22.96
N GLN A 127 28.94 53.17 22.16
CA GLN A 127 28.35 53.04 20.83
C GLN A 127 29.26 52.25 19.88
N ASP A 128 30.58 52.50 19.91
CA ASP A 128 31.55 51.73 19.12
C ASP A 128 31.59 50.26 19.53
N GLN A 129 31.50 49.96 20.84
CA GLN A 129 31.45 48.58 21.34
C GLN A 129 30.18 47.86 20.88
N VAL A 130 29.03 48.54 20.95
CA VAL A 130 27.75 47.99 20.47
C VAL A 130 27.81 47.74 18.96
N ALA A 131 28.30 48.69 18.17
CA ALA A 131 28.42 48.53 16.73
C ALA A 131 29.33 47.35 16.34
N LYS A 132 30.45 47.15 17.05
CA LYS A 132 31.32 45.97 16.85
C LYS A 132 30.61 44.66 17.19
N ALA A 133 29.89 44.62 18.32
CA ALA A 133 29.15 43.43 18.75
C ALA A 133 28.00 43.09 17.79
N GLU A 134 27.28 44.09 17.29
CA GLU A 134 26.20 43.92 16.30
C GLU A 134 26.73 43.42 14.96
N GLY A 135 27.90 43.90 14.51
CA GLY A 135 28.58 43.39 13.32
C GLY A 135 28.91 41.90 13.43
N ILE A 136 29.54 41.50 14.53
CA ILE A 136 29.87 40.08 14.80
C ILE A 136 28.60 39.23 14.89
N LEU A 137 27.55 39.73 15.56
CA LEU A 137 26.28 39.01 15.69
C LEU A 137 25.63 38.79 14.31
N SER A 138 25.66 39.80 13.44
CA SER A 138 25.13 39.72 12.08
C SER A 138 25.87 38.65 11.26
N GLU A 139 27.20 38.65 11.29
CA GLU A 139 28.02 37.64 10.60
C GLU A 139 27.73 36.22 11.10
N LYS A 140 27.65 36.02 12.42
CA LYS A 140 27.34 34.70 13.00
C LYS A 140 25.93 34.24 12.66
N ARG A 141 24.94 35.15 12.65
CA ARG A 141 23.58 34.84 12.20
C ARG A 141 23.53 34.47 10.72
N ALA A 142 24.26 35.18 9.87
CA ALA A 142 24.36 34.86 8.45
C ALA A 142 25.00 33.48 8.23
N HIS A 143 26.08 33.18 8.96
CA HIS A 143 26.73 31.87 8.87
C HIS A 143 25.82 30.73 9.35
N LEU A 144 25.12 30.93 10.48
CA LEU A 144 24.14 29.96 11.00
C LEU A 144 23.06 29.67 9.97
N ARG A 145 22.53 30.71 9.31
CA ARG A 145 21.52 30.57 8.26
C ARG A 145 22.01 29.72 7.10
N THR A 146 23.23 29.96 6.61
CA THR A 146 23.84 29.16 5.53
C THR A 146 23.98 27.69 5.92
N VAL A 147 24.39 27.40 7.16
CA VAL A 147 24.52 26.02 7.65
C VAL A 147 23.14 25.35 7.78
N GLN A 148 22.15 26.07 8.31
CA GLN A 148 20.77 25.57 8.41
C GLN A 148 20.16 25.26 7.04
N GLU A 149 20.39 26.13 6.05
CA GLU A 149 19.93 25.90 4.67
C GLU A 149 20.59 24.66 4.05
N LYS A 150 21.91 24.49 4.24
CA LYS A 150 22.62 23.28 3.78
C LYS A 150 22.12 22.01 4.48
N LEU A 151 21.87 22.08 5.78
CA LEU A 151 21.37 20.95 6.56
C LEU A 151 19.96 20.56 6.12
N ALA A 152 19.09 21.53 5.83
CA ALA A 152 17.76 21.28 5.29
C ALA A 152 17.80 20.58 3.92
N ILE A 153 18.72 20.99 3.04
CA ILE A 153 18.92 20.33 1.74
C ILE A 153 19.40 18.88 1.92
N LEU A 154 20.39 18.66 2.78
CA LEU A 154 20.91 17.32 3.05
C LEU A 154 19.87 16.41 3.68
N GLN A 155 19.06 16.93 4.62
CA GLN A 155 17.96 16.18 5.22
C GLN A 155 16.94 15.77 4.17
N LYS A 156 16.54 16.69 3.29
CA LYS A 156 15.62 16.40 2.20
C LYS A 156 16.18 15.32 1.26
N GLN A 157 17.47 15.39 0.90
CA GLN A 157 18.11 14.38 0.06
C GLN A 157 18.20 13.01 0.74
N LEU A 158 18.44 12.98 2.05
CA LEU A 158 18.46 11.74 2.83
C LEU A 158 17.07 11.10 2.81
N ASP A 159 16.02 11.87 3.08
CA ASP A 159 14.65 11.38 3.11
C ASP A 159 14.21 10.85 1.73
N GLU A 160 14.54 11.57 0.65
CA GLU A 160 14.28 11.11 -0.73
C GLU A 160 15.01 9.82 -1.08
N ASN A 161 16.27 9.66 -0.66
CA ASN A 161 17.06 8.46 -0.92
C ASN A 161 16.60 7.26 -0.07
N LEU A 162 16.17 7.48 1.17
CA LEU A 162 15.58 6.45 2.01
C LEU A 162 14.26 5.95 1.41
N ALA A 163 13.39 6.87 0.98
CA ALA A 163 12.14 6.50 0.30
C ALA A 163 12.40 5.67 -0.98
N LYS A 164 13.39 6.06 -1.80
CA LYS A 164 13.78 5.29 -2.98
C LYS A 164 14.33 3.91 -2.63
N LYS A 165 15.15 3.80 -1.58
CA LYS A 165 15.70 2.54 -1.10
C LYS A 165 14.57 1.59 -0.67
N ASP A 166 13.61 2.09 0.10
CA ASP A 166 12.50 1.27 0.60
C ASP A 166 11.60 0.79 -0.53
N GLU A 167 11.29 1.67 -1.50
CA GLU A 167 10.53 1.31 -2.70
C GLU A 167 11.24 0.22 -3.51
N LEU A 168 12.54 0.38 -3.78
CA LEU A 168 13.33 -0.62 -4.50
C LEU A 168 13.40 -1.94 -3.73
N SER A 169 13.58 -1.90 -2.41
CA SER A 169 13.60 -3.10 -1.56
C SER A 169 12.26 -3.85 -1.62
N LYS A 170 11.14 -3.11 -1.66
CA LYS A 170 9.81 -3.69 -1.80
C LYS A 170 9.62 -4.33 -3.17
N GLN A 171 10.02 -3.65 -4.25
CA GLN A 171 9.95 -4.20 -5.61
C GLN A 171 10.78 -5.48 -5.77
N VAL A 172 11.99 -5.53 -5.21
CA VAL A 172 12.83 -6.73 -5.20
C VAL A 172 12.15 -7.88 -4.45
N THR A 173 11.58 -7.58 -3.28
CA THR A 173 10.85 -8.58 -2.48
C THR A 173 9.64 -9.13 -3.26
N ASP A 174 8.83 -8.26 -3.84
CA ASP A 174 7.66 -8.64 -4.64
C ASP A 174 8.06 -9.47 -5.87
N CYS A 175 9.14 -9.09 -6.56
CA CYS A 175 9.66 -9.84 -7.69
C CYS A 175 10.12 -11.24 -7.27
N LYS A 176 10.87 -11.36 -6.16
CA LYS A 176 11.32 -12.64 -5.62
C LYS A 176 10.14 -13.55 -5.27
N THR A 177 9.11 -13.02 -4.62
CA THR A 177 7.89 -13.79 -4.31
C THR A 177 7.17 -14.24 -5.58
N LYS A 178 7.07 -13.37 -6.59
CA LYS A 178 6.49 -13.73 -7.90
C LYS A 178 7.28 -14.84 -8.59
N LEU A 179 8.61 -14.79 -8.54
CA LEU A 179 9.49 -15.77 -9.16
C LEU A 179 9.35 -17.15 -8.50
N ILE A 180 9.35 -17.22 -7.16
CA ILE A 180 9.13 -18.47 -6.42
C ILE A 180 7.77 -19.09 -6.76
N ARG A 181 6.71 -18.27 -6.85
CA ARG A 181 5.37 -18.75 -7.26
C ARG A 181 5.36 -19.29 -8.69
N ALA A 182 6.02 -18.60 -9.62
CA ALA A 182 6.12 -19.05 -11.00
C ALA A 182 6.91 -20.35 -11.13
N GLU A 183 8.03 -20.49 -10.43
CA GLU A 183 8.84 -21.71 -10.41
C GLU A 183 8.07 -22.90 -9.83
N THR A 184 7.34 -22.69 -8.72
CA THR A 184 6.47 -23.72 -8.13
C THR A 184 5.37 -24.15 -9.11
N LEU A 185 4.76 -23.19 -9.80
CA LEU A 185 3.73 -23.46 -10.81
C LEU A 185 4.30 -24.26 -11.98
N ILE A 186 5.46 -23.86 -12.52
CA ILE A 186 6.14 -24.54 -13.62
C ILE A 186 6.55 -25.97 -13.20
N GLY A 187 7.08 -26.13 -11.99
CA GLY A 187 7.42 -27.44 -11.43
C GLY A 187 6.19 -28.36 -11.31
N GLY A 188 5.07 -27.83 -10.81
CA GLY A 188 3.81 -28.57 -10.73
C GLY A 188 3.21 -28.91 -12.11
N LEU A 189 3.29 -27.98 -13.05
CA LEU A 189 2.81 -28.16 -14.44
C LEU A 189 3.67 -29.17 -15.21
N GLY A 190 4.97 -29.27 -14.94
CA GLY A 190 5.85 -30.23 -15.60
C GLY A 190 5.45 -31.68 -15.33
N GLY A 191 5.11 -32.00 -14.08
CA GLY A 191 4.58 -33.31 -13.70
C GLY A 191 3.25 -33.62 -14.39
N GLU A 192 2.35 -32.64 -14.41
CA GLU A 192 1.03 -32.77 -15.04
C GLU A 192 1.12 -32.94 -16.57
N LYS A 193 2.05 -32.22 -17.23
CA LYS A 193 2.33 -32.39 -18.66
C LYS A 193 2.76 -33.83 -18.96
N SER A 194 3.68 -34.39 -18.18
CA SER A 194 4.13 -35.78 -18.36
C SER A 194 2.99 -36.77 -18.16
N ARG A 195 2.15 -36.55 -17.15
CA ARG A 195 0.96 -37.36 -16.88
C ARG A 195 -0.04 -37.33 -18.05
N TRP A 196 -0.33 -36.15 -18.61
CA TRP A 196 -1.21 -36.01 -19.77
C TRP A 196 -0.62 -36.62 -21.03
N MET A 197 0.68 -36.48 -21.25
CA MET A 197 1.35 -37.12 -22.39
C MET A 197 1.28 -38.65 -22.30
N GLN A 198 1.48 -39.21 -21.10
CA GLN A 198 1.32 -40.65 -20.88
C GLN A 198 -0.13 -41.09 -21.10
N ALA A 199 -1.10 -40.38 -20.50
CA ALA A 199 -2.52 -40.69 -20.67
C ALA A 199 -2.97 -40.61 -22.14
N ALA A 200 -2.48 -39.63 -22.90
CA ALA A 200 -2.76 -39.51 -24.33
C ALA A 200 -2.19 -40.71 -25.12
N LYS A 201 -0.97 -41.16 -24.78
CA LYS A 201 -0.36 -42.34 -25.37
C LYS A 201 -1.15 -43.62 -25.06
N ASP A 202 -1.53 -43.80 -23.80
CA ASP A 202 -2.31 -44.96 -23.35
C ASP A 202 -3.69 -44.99 -24.02
N LEU A 203 -4.37 -43.85 -24.13
CA LEU A 203 -5.64 -43.72 -24.84
C LEU A 203 -5.52 -44.01 -26.33
N THR A 204 -4.43 -43.57 -26.97
CA THR A 204 -4.18 -43.86 -28.39
C THR A 204 -4.03 -45.37 -28.60
N GLN A 205 -3.27 -46.05 -27.74
CA GLN A 205 -3.12 -47.50 -27.80
C GLN A 205 -4.45 -48.24 -27.57
N GLN A 206 -5.27 -47.78 -26.62
CA GLN A 206 -6.60 -48.34 -26.38
C GLN A 206 -7.53 -48.12 -27.58
N TYR A 207 -7.46 -46.95 -28.22
CA TYR A 207 -8.26 -46.63 -29.40
C TYR A 207 -7.90 -47.55 -30.58
N ASP A 208 -6.61 -47.78 -30.82
CA ASP A 208 -6.15 -48.68 -31.88
C ASP A 208 -6.64 -50.12 -31.65
N ASN A 209 -6.64 -50.59 -30.39
CA ASN A 209 -7.05 -51.94 -30.00
C ASN A 209 -8.56 -52.12 -29.82
N LEU A 210 -9.34 -51.03 -29.89
CA LEU A 210 -10.75 -51.00 -29.50
C LEU A 210 -11.60 -52.03 -30.25
N ILE A 211 -11.33 -52.24 -31.54
CA ILE A 211 -12.15 -53.11 -32.40
C ILE A 211 -12.10 -54.56 -31.89
N GLY A 212 -10.91 -55.10 -31.60
CA GLY A 212 -10.76 -56.45 -31.09
C GLY A 212 -11.35 -56.61 -29.68
N ASP A 213 -11.09 -55.64 -28.80
CA ASP A 213 -11.54 -55.71 -27.41
C ASP A 213 -13.07 -55.63 -27.29
N ILE A 214 -13.73 -54.81 -28.12
CA ILE A 214 -15.20 -54.73 -28.18
C ILE A 214 -15.81 -55.98 -28.81
N LEU A 215 -15.17 -56.55 -29.84
CA LEU A 215 -15.62 -57.80 -30.46
C LEU A 215 -15.62 -58.94 -29.42
N LEU A 216 -14.53 -59.09 -28.66
CA LEU A 216 -14.44 -60.06 -27.57
C LEU A 216 -15.51 -59.80 -26.51
N SER A 217 -15.63 -58.56 -26.04
CA SER A 217 -16.61 -58.17 -25.02
C SER A 217 -18.05 -58.48 -25.46
N GLY A 218 -18.39 -58.19 -26.72
CA GLY A 218 -19.69 -58.53 -27.30
C GLY A 218 -19.95 -60.03 -27.33
N GLY A 219 -18.94 -60.84 -27.68
CA GLY A 219 -19.01 -62.29 -27.61
C GLY A 219 -19.22 -62.80 -26.18
N VAL A 220 -18.50 -62.26 -25.20
CA VAL A 220 -18.64 -62.64 -23.79
C VAL A 220 -20.05 -62.35 -23.29
N ILE A 221 -20.59 -61.15 -23.56
CA ILE A 221 -21.94 -60.77 -23.14
C ILE A 221 -23.01 -61.61 -23.83
N ALA A 222 -22.85 -61.91 -25.12
CA ALA A 222 -23.86 -62.63 -25.90
C ALA A 222 -23.91 -64.13 -25.58
N TYR A 223 -22.76 -64.78 -25.41
CA TYR A 223 -22.67 -66.25 -25.36
C TYR A 223 -22.18 -66.79 -24.03
N LEU A 224 -21.30 -66.07 -23.33
CA LEU A 224 -20.59 -66.63 -22.18
C LEU A 224 -21.24 -66.31 -20.82
N GLY A 225 -22.30 -65.49 -20.78
CA GLY A 225 -22.95 -65.07 -19.54
C GLY A 225 -23.47 -66.21 -18.65
N ALA A 226 -23.88 -67.34 -19.23
CA ALA A 226 -24.37 -68.51 -18.49
C ALA A 226 -23.26 -69.45 -17.98
N PHE A 227 -22.02 -69.26 -18.42
CA PHE A 227 -20.90 -70.15 -18.11
C PHE A 227 -20.12 -69.70 -16.87
N THR A 228 -19.34 -70.62 -16.31
CA THR A 228 -18.47 -70.39 -15.14
C THR A 228 -17.32 -69.45 -15.48
N ALA A 229 -16.80 -68.74 -14.48
CA ALA A 229 -15.70 -67.79 -14.65
C ALA A 229 -14.49 -68.39 -15.39
N VAL A 230 -14.11 -69.62 -15.03
CA VAL A 230 -12.97 -70.34 -15.61
C VAL A 230 -13.20 -70.58 -17.11
N PHE A 231 -14.37 -71.11 -17.48
CA PHE A 231 -14.70 -71.34 -18.88
C PHE A 231 -14.74 -70.03 -19.69
N ARG A 232 -15.23 -68.93 -19.09
CA ARG A 232 -15.20 -67.61 -19.74
C ARG A 232 -13.78 -67.14 -20.02
N GLN A 233 -12.85 -67.33 -19.08
CA GLN A 233 -11.45 -66.95 -19.23
C GLN A 233 -10.75 -67.78 -20.31
N ASP A 234 -10.94 -69.09 -20.28
CA ASP A 234 -10.37 -70.00 -21.29
C ASP A 234 -10.86 -69.63 -22.70
N MET A 235 -12.17 -69.40 -22.85
CA MET A 235 -12.76 -69.02 -24.12
C MET A 235 -12.34 -67.63 -24.59
N ALA A 236 -12.29 -66.65 -23.69
CA ALA A 236 -11.79 -65.32 -24.02
C ALA A 236 -10.32 -65.37 -24.47
N HIS A 237 -9.49 -66.23 -23.88
CA HIS A 237 -8.10 -66.41 -24.28
C HIS A 237 -7.99 -67.04 -25.68
N GLU A 238 -8.77 -68.09 -25.95
CA GLU A 238 -8.81 -68.73 -27.26
C GLU A 238 -9.30 -67.75 -28.35
N TRP A 239 -10.38 -67.00 -28.09
CA TRP A 239 -10.87 -65.99 -29.03
C TRP A 239 -9.87 -64.85 -29.25
N ASN A 240 -9.15 -64.44 -28.21
CA ASN A 240 -8.11 -63.42 -28.33
C ASN A 240 -6.97 -63.88 -29.24
N LYS A 241 -6.61 -65.17 -29.18
CA LYS A 241 -5.64 -65.79 -30.09
C LYS A 241 -6.16 -65.87 -31.53
N LEU A 242 -7.43 -66.22 -31.72
CA LEU A 242 -8.04 -66.23 -33.06
C LEU A 242 -8.06 -64.83 -33.69
N ILE A 243 -8.31 -63.78 -32.91
CA ILE A 243 -8.26 -62.38 -33.38
C ILE A 243 -6.83 -62.00 -33.80
N GLU A 244 -5.82 -62.46 -33.07
CA GLU A 244 -4.41 -62.30 -33.44
C GLU A 244 -4.10 -62.97 -34.78
N GLU A 245 -4.53 -64.21 -34.98
CA GLU A 245 -4.35 -64.96 -36.24
C GLU A 245 -5.04 -64.26 -37.44
N LYS A 246 -6.08 -63.47 -37.18
CA LYS A 246 -6.79 -62.67 -38.19
C LYS A 246 -6.21 -61.27 -38.40
N ASN A 247 -5.08 -60.94 -37.75
CA ASN A 247 -4.42 -59.63 -37.82
C ASN A 247 -5.33 -58.45 -37.44
N LEU A 248 -6.24 -58.66 -36.48
CA LEU A 248 -7.06 -57.58 -35.94
C LEU A 248 -6.37 -56.93 -34.74
N PRO A 249 -6.37 -55.58 -34.63
CA PRO A 249 -5.86 -54.88 -33.45
C PRO A 249 -6.59 -55.32 -32.17
N ARG A 250 -5.81 -55.62 -31.13
CA ARG A 250 -6.33 -56.12 -29.85
C ARG A 250 -5.37 -55.82 -28.71
N SER A 251 -5.89 -55.78 -27.49
CA SER A 251 -5.06 -55.73 -26.30
C SER A 251 -4.30 -57.04 -26.07
N ALA A 252 -3.08 -56.95 -25.55
CA ALA A 252 -2.23 -58.12 -25.27
C ALA A 252 -2.93 -59.12 -24.32
N SER A 253 -3.55 -58.57 -23.28
CA SER A 253 -4.37 -59.27 -22.28
C SER A 253 -5.76 -58.65 -22.23
N PHE A 254 -6.76 -59.33 -22.79
CA PHE A 254 -8.15 -58.91 -22.74
C PHE A 254 -8.73 -59.05 -21.33
N THR A 255 -9.47 -58.04 -20.87
CA THR A 255 -10.29 -58.13 -19.65
C THR A 255 -11.62 -57.43 -19.87
N LEU A 256 -12.75 -58.09 -19.57
CA LEU A 256 -14.08 -57.50 -19.74
C LEU A 256 -14.25 -56.23 -18.88
N VAL A 257 -13.69 -56.25 -17.67
CA VAL A 257 -13.69 -55.11 -16.75
C VAL A 257 -12.86 -53.94 -17.28
N GLY A 258 -11.73 -54.19 -17.93
CA GLY A 258 -10.90 -53.13 -18.52
C GLY A 258 -11.55 -52.47 -19.74
N THR A 259 -12.34 -53.22 -20.52
CA THR A 259 -12.98 -52.71 -21.74
C THR A 259 -14.33 -52.05 -21.49
N LEU A 260 -15.20 -52.65 -20.67
CA LEU A 260 -16.58 -52.18 -20.45
C LEU A 260 -16.87 -51.78 -19.00
N GLY A 261 -15.93 -51.98 -18.09
CA GLY A 261 -16.09 -51.65 -16.68
C GLY A 261 -15.80 -50.18 -16.41
N GLU A 262 -16.81 -49.46 -15.94
CA GLU A 262 -16.62 -48.09 -15.45
C GLU A 262 -16.34 -48.09 -13.94
N PRO A 263 -15.17 -47.60 -13.47
CA PRO A 263 -14.79 -47.70 -12.06
C PRO A 263 -15.78 -47.04 -11.08
N VAL A 264 -16.41 -45.94 -11.50
CA VAL A 264 -17.41 -45.22 -10.69
C VAL A 264 -18.68 -46.06 -10.52
N VAL A 265 -19.16 -46.68 -11.60
CA VAL A 265 -20.35 -47.54 -11.58
C VAL A 265 -20.09 -48.82 -10.80
N ILE A 266 -18.92 -49.46 -11.00
CA ILE A 266 -18.52 -50.65 -10.23
C ILE A 266 -18.47 -50.34 -8.74
N ARG A 267 -17.93 -49.17 -8.36
CA ARG A 267 -17.93 -48.73 -6.95
C ARG A 267 -19.35 -48.55 -6.42
N ALA A 268 -20.26 -47.99 -7.20
CA ALA A 268 -21.66 -47.88 -6.81
C ALA A 268 -22.32 -49.26 -6.61
N TRP A 269 -22.01 -50.23 -7.48
CA TRP A 269 -22.47 -51.62 -7.30
C TRP A 269 -21.93 -52.24 -6.01
N ASN A 270 -20.65 -52.02 -5.69
CA ASN A 270 -20.04 -52.52 -4.47
C ASN A 270 -20.70 -51.93 -3.22
N ILE A 271 -21.02 -50.63 -3.23
CA ILE A 271 -21.77 -49.97 -2.16
C ILE A 271 -23.19 -50.56 -2.04
N ALA A 272 -23.82 -50.91 -3.16
CA ALA A 272 -25.12 -51.57 -3.19
C ALA A 272 -25.07 -53.06 -2.78
N GLY A 273 -23.88 -53.62 -2.53
CA GLY A 273 -23.70 -54.99 -2.00
C GLY A 273 -23.27 -56.03 -3.02
N LEU A 274 -22.87 -55.63 -4.24
CA LEU A 274 -22.14 -56.52 -5.15
C LEU A 274 -20.73 -56.79 -4.58
N PRO A 275 -20.25 -58.04 -4.55
CA PRO A 275 -18.86 -58.31 -4.20
C PRO A 275 -17.87 -57.65 -5.16
N SER A 276 -16.70 -57.31 -4.62
CA SER A 276 -15.59 -56.73 -5.40
C SER A 276 -14.73 -57.77 -6.13
N ASP A 277 -15.11 -59.04 -6.13
CA ASP A 277 -14.39 -60.07 -6.89
C ASP A 277 -14.66 -59.95 -8.40
N SER A 278 -13.72 -60.43 -9.22
CA SER A 278 -13.79 -60.29 -10.67
C SER A 278 -15.03 -60.96 -11.28
N PHE A 279 -15.45 -62.11 -10.76
CA PHE A 279 -16.61 -62.83 -11.26
C PHE A 279 -17.91 -62.06 -11.04
N SER A 280 -18.10 -61.50 -9.85
CA SER A 280 -19.27 -60.68 -9.50
C SER A 280 -19.32 -59.40 -10.34
N VAL A 281 -18.19 -58.71 -10.50
CA VAL A 281 -18.10 -57.51 -11.33
C VAL A 281 -18.37 -57.81 -12.80
N GLU A 282 -17.81 -58.89 -13.36
CA GLU A 282 -18.11 -59.33 -14.73
C GLU A 282 -19.59 -59.61 -14.93
N ASN A 283 -20.24 -60.33 -14.00
CA ASN A 283 -21.68 -60.58 -14.09
C ASN A 283 -22.49 -59.28 -14.03
N GLY A 284 -22.05 -58.29 -13.24
CA GLY A 284 -22.63 -56.96 -13.21
C GLY A 284 -22.51 -56.20 -14.54
N ILE A 285 -21.35 -56.31 -15.20
CA ILE A 285 -21.12 -55.75 -16.55
C ILE A 285 -22.01 -56.43 -17.58
N ILE A 286 -22.10 -57.77 -17.55
CA ILE A 286 -22.96 -58.54 -18.46
C ILE A 286 -24.43 -58.16 -18.26
N LEU A 287 -24.90 -58.06 -17.01
CA LEU A 287 -26.27 -57.67 -16.69
C LEU A 287 -26.59 -56.27 -17.24
N SER A 288 -25.67 -55.32 -17.08
CA SER A 288 -25.88 -53.92 -17.46
C SER A 288 -25.82 -53.69 -18.98
N ASN A 289 -25.04 -54.49 -19.70
CA ASN A 289 -24.84 -54.35 -21.15
C ASN A 289 -25.65 -55.37 -21.99
N SER A 290 -26.36 -56.30 -21.35
CA SER A 290 -27.17 -57.28 -22.08
C SER A 290 -28.38 -56.63 -22.73
N ARG A 291 -28.62 -56.98 -23.99
CA ARG A 291 -29.84 -56.58 -24.71
C ARG A 291 -31.08 -57.34 -24.23
N ARG A 292 -30.91 -58.58 -23.78
CA ARG A 292 -31.98 -59.42 -23.22
C ARG A 292 -32.08 -59.19 -21.72
N TRP A 293 -33.21 -59.52 -21.11
CA TRP A 293 -33.34 -59.52 -19.65
C TRP A 293 -32.69 -60.79 -19.08
N PRO A 294 -31.51 -60.72 -18.44
CA PRO A 294 -30.82 -61.92 -17.99
C PRO A 294 -31.47 -62.51 -16.75
N LEU A 295 -31.50 -63.84 -16.68
CA LEU A 295 -31.88 -64.55 -15.47
C LEU A 295 -30.64 -64.73 -14.59
N MET A 296 -30.72 -64.24 -13.35
CA MET A 296 -29.66 -64.44 -12.35
C MET A 296 -29.92 -65.72 -11.56
N ILE A 297 -29.03 -66.70 -11.71
CA ILE A 297 -29.01 -67.92 -10.91
C ILE A 297 -28.37 -67.56 -9.56
N ASP A 298 -29.20 -67.37 -8.54
CA ASP A 298 -28.81 -66.80 -7.25
C ASP A 298 -29.33 -67.63 -6.05
N PRO A 299 -28.77 -68.83 -5.80
CA PRO A 299 -29.18 -69.67 -4.67
C PRO A 299 -28.95 -69.02 -3.30
N GLN A 300 -28.01 -68.07 -3.21
CA GLN A 300 -27.62 -67.40 -1.97
C GLN A 300 -28.36 -66.06 -1.76
N GLY A 301 -29.11 -65.58 -2.74
CA GLY A 301 -29.87 -64.33 -2.66
C GLY A 301 -28.99 -63.07 -2.69
N GLN A 302 -27.76 -63.16 -3.19
CA GLN A 302 -26.82 -62.05 -3.25
C GLN A 302 -27.18 -61.06 -4.36
N ALA A 303 -27.39 -61.55 -5.58
CA ALA A 303 -27.81 -60.72 -6.71
C ALA A 303 -29.17 -60.07 -6.44
N ASN A 304 -30.07 -60.80 -5.79
CA ASN A 304 -31.37 -60.28 -5.35
C ASN A 304 -31.23 -59.07 -4.41
N LYS A 305 -30.40 -59.19 -3.36
CA LYS A 305 -30.13 -58.08 -2.43
C LYS A 305 -29.46 -56.90 -3.13
N TRP A 306 -28.50 -57.18 -4.01
CA TRP A 306 -27.81 -56.15 -4.77
C TRP A 306 -28.76 -55.34 -5.66
N VAL A 307 -29.60 -56.00 -6.48
CA VAL A 307 -30.58 -55.32 -7.34
C VAL A 307 -31.57 -54.50 -6.52
N LYS A 308 -32.04 -55.04 -5.38
CA LYS A 308 -32.91 -54.31 -4.46
C LYS A 308 -32.29 -53.03 -3.96
N ASN A 309 -31.03 -53.07 -3.53
CA ASN A 309 -30.33 -51.90 -3.03
C ASN A 309 -30.01 -50.90 -4.15
N MET A 310 -29.61 -51.38 -5.32
CA MET A 310 -29.23 -50.57 -6.47
C MET A 310 -30.41 -49.79 -7.05
N GLU A 311 -31.58 -50.45 -7.20
CA GLU A 311 -32.77 -49.86 -7.83
C GLU A 311 -33.77 -49.28 -6.82
N LYS A 312 -33.50 -49.38 -5.51
CA LYS A 312 -34.33 -48.76 -4.45
C LYS A 312 -34.66 -47.29 -4.70
N PRO A 313 -33.70 -46.42 -5.10
CA PRO A 313 -33.99 -45.01 -5.35
C PRO A 313 -34.93 -44.78 -6.54
N LYS A 314 -35.06 -45.76 -7.45
CA LYS A 314 -35.88 -45.67 -8.67
C LYS A 314 -37.27 -46.30 -8.51
N ASN A 315 -37.71 -46.54 -7.27
CA ASN A 315 -39.01 -47.13 -6.96
C ASN A 315 -39.15 -48.57 -7.52
N LEU A 316 -38.19 -49.43 -7.17
CA LEU A 316 -38.20 -50.85 -7.54
C LEU A 316 -39.45 -51.58 -7.01
N HIS A 317 -40.13 -52.29 -7.91
CA HIS A 317 -41.23 -53.19 -7.56
C HIS A 317 -40.74 -54.65 -7.55
N VAL A 318 -41.09 -55.40 -6.51
CA VAL A 318 -40.70 -56.80 -6.36
C VAL A 318 -41.95 -57.66 -6.52
N ILE A 319 -41.91 -58.62 -7.44
CA ILE A 319 -43.03 -59.50 -7.77
C ILE A 319 -42.59 -60.97 -7.79
N LYS A 320 -43.52 -61.90 -7.64
CA LYS A 320 -43.30 -63.33 -7.85
C LYS A 320 -44.31 -63.87 -8.87
N PRO A 321 -43.94 -64.90 -9.66
CA PRO A 321 -44.89 -65.57 -10.56
C PRO A 321 -46.12 -66.16 -9.84
N SER A 322 -46.02 -66.43 -8.53
CA SER A 322 -47.12 -66.93 -7.70
C SER A 322 -48.15 -65.87 -7.31
N ASP A 323 -47.84 -64.59 -7.47
CA ASP A 323 -48.70 -63.50 -6.99
C ASP A 323 -49.86 -63.29 -7.98
N SER A 324 -51.11 -63.31 -7.52
CA SER A 324 -52.27 -63.25 -8.41
C SER A 324 -52.37 -61.96 -9.25
N ASP A 325 -51.72 -60.89 -8.80
CA ASP A 325 -51.75 -59.55 -9.41
C ASP A 325 -50.42 -59.15 -10.07
N TYR A 326 -49.45 -60.06 -10.19
CA TYR A 326 -48.10 -59.75 -10.70
C TYR A 326 -48.16 -59.11 -12.10
N VAL A 327 -49.09 -59.57 -12.94
CA VAL A 327 -49.30 -59.05 -14.30
C VAL A 327 -49.67 -57.57 -14.24
N ARG A 328 -50.68 -57.22 -13.45
CA ARG A 328 -51.15 -55.84 -13.33
C ARG A 328 -50.07 -54.91 -12.79
N VAL A 329 -49.27 -55.37 -11.82
CA VAL A 329 -48.13 -54.61 -11.30
C VAL A 329 -47.08 -54.40 -12.40
N LEU A 330 -46.79 -55.43 -13.20
CA LEU A 330 -45.86 -55.38 -14.30
C LEU A 330 -46.32 -54.42 -15.41
N GLU A 331 -47.61 -54.44 -15.79
CA GLU A 331 -48.18 -53.52 -16.78
C GLU A 331 -47.98 -52.05 -16.37
N ASN A 332 -48.31 -51.71 -15.11
CA ASN A 332 -48.11 -50.37 -14.57
C ASN A 332 -46.63 -49.97 -14.59
N CYS A 333 -45.73 -50.87 -14.19
CA CYS A 333 -44.30 -50.56 -14.16
C CYS A 333 -43.73 -50.34 -15.57
N ILE A 334 -44.19 -51.10 -16.57
CA ILE A 334 -43.82 -50.90 -17.99
C ILE A 334 -44.25 -49.51 -18.46
N GLN A 335 -45.48 -49.12 -18.12
CA GLN A 335 -46.03 -47.81 -18.50
C GLN A 335 -45.29 -46.64 -17.85
N PHE A 336 -45.01 -46.73 -16.55
CA PHE A 336 -44.37 -45.64 -15.79
C PHE A 336 -42.84 -45.70 -15.78
N GLY A 337 -42.22 -46.75 -16.35
CA GLY A 337 -40.77 -46.91 -16.38
C GLY A 337 -40.14 -47.32 -15.05
N HIS A 338 -40.91 -47.90 -14.14
CA HIS A 338 -40.37 -48.37 -12.86
C HIS A 338 -39.65 -49.71 -13.03
N PRO A 339 -38.48 -49.91 -12.38
CA PRO A 339 -37.79 -51.18 -12.45
C PRO A 339 -38.58 -52.27 -11.71
N VAL A 340 -38.54 -53.49 -12.24
CA VAL A 340 -39.20 -54.67 -11.66
C VAL A 340 -38.20 -55.78 -11.44
N LEU A 341 -38.21 -56.36 -10.24
CA LEU A 341 -37.49 -57.59 -9.89
C LEU A 341 -38.49 -58.73 -9.70
N MET A 342 -38.45 -59.71 -10.58
CA MET A 342 -39.19 -60.96 -10.45
C MET A 342 -38.35 -62.01 -9.69
N GLU A 343 -38.86 -62.47 -8.55
CA GLU A 343 -38.17 -63.42 -7.68
C GLU A 343 -38.66 -64.85 -7.85
N ASN A 344 -37.76 -65.80 -7.60
CA ASN A 344 -38.04 -67.23 -7.59
C ASN A 344 -38.65 -67.73 -8.90
N VAL A 345 -38.10 -67.27 -10.03
CA VAL A 345 -38.47 -67.79 -11.34
C VAL A 345 -38.20 -69.30 -11.38
N GLY A 346 -39.24 -70.07 -11.67
CA GLY A 346 -39.17 -71.53 -11.83
C GLY A 346 -38.69 -71.93 -13.22
N GLU A 347 -38.70 -73.23 -13.51
CA GLU A 347 -38.30 -73.76 -14.83
C GLU A 347 -39.37 -73.49 -15.90
N GLU A 348 -40.63 -73.35 -15.49
CA GLU A 348 -41.73 -72.94 -16.35
C GLU A 348 -41.94 -71.42 -16.28
N ILE A 349 -41.82 -70.76 -17.42
CA ILE A 349 -42.05 -69.33 -17.58
C ILE A 349 -43.41 -69.14 -18.25
N ASP A 350 -44.26 -68.31 -17.64
CA ASP A 350 -45.56 -67.94 -18.20
C ASP A 350 -45.39 -67.36 -19.63
N PRO A 351 -46.06 -67.94 -20.65
CA PRO A 351 -46.03 -67.43 -22.02
C PRO A 351 -46.41 -65.95 -22.14
N LEU A 352 -47.17 -65.42 -21.18
CA LEU A 352 -47.52 -64.01 -21.12
C LEU A 352 -46.30 -63.08 -21.11
N LEU A 353 -45.18 -63.52 -20.54
CA LEU A 353 -43.95 -62.72 -20.43
C LEU A 353 -43.12 -62.70 -21.72
N GLU A 354 -43.44 -63.55 -22.70
CA GLU A 354 -42.65 -63.71 -23.93
C GLU A 354 -42.47 -62.41 -24.72
N PRO A 355 -43.51 -61.57 -24.95
CA PRO A 355 -43.34 -60.29 -25.62
C PRO A 355 -42.35 -59.38 -24.89
N LEU A 356 -42.34 -59.40 -23.55
CA LEU A 356 -41.45 -58.60 -22.73
C LEU A 356 -40.00 -59.11 -22.78
N LEU A 357 -39.82 -60.42 -22.69
CA LEU A 357 -38.50 -61.08 -22.73
C LEU A 357 -37.81 -60.90 -24.09
N LEU A 358 -38.59 -60.97 -25.16
CA LEU A 358 -38.13 -60.77 -26.53
C LEU A 358 -38.11 -59.28 -26.94
N LYS A 359 -38.59 -58.37 -26.08
CA LYS A 359 -38.72 -56.93 -26.35
C LYS A 359 -39.49 -56.63 -27.65
N GLN A 360 -40.60 -57.34 -27.87
CA GLN A 360 -41.49 -57.21 -29.02
C GLN A 360 -42.33 -55.92 -28.95
N THR A 361 -41.66 -54.78 -29.03
CA THR A 361 -42.29 -53.45 -29.04
C THR A 361 -42.65 -53.03 -30.45
N PHE A 362 -43.73 -52.26 -30.59
CA PHE A 362 -44.22 -51.73 -31.86
C PHE A 362 -44.70 -50.29 -31.68
N LYS A 363 -44.72 -49.50 -32.75
CA LYS A 363 -45.23 -48.12 -32.70
C LYS A 363 -46.73 -48.12 -32.98
N GLN A 364 -47.50 -47.49 -32.11
CA GLN A 364 -48.93 -47.27 -32.30
C GLN A 364 -49.29 -45.84 -31.85
N GLY A 365 -49.93 -45.08 -32.73
CA GLY A 365 -50.37 -43.72 -32.40
C GLY A 365 -49.23 -42.73 -32.08
N GLY A 366 -47.99 -43.02 -32.50
CA GLY A 366 -46.81 -42.19 -32.21
C GLY A 366 -46.02 -42.62 -30.96
N SER A 367 -46.62 -43.41 -30.07
CA SER A 367 -45.96 -43.98 -28.90
C SER A 367 -45.39 -45.38 -29.18
N LEU A 368 -44.34 -45.75 -28.43
CA LEU A 368 -43.82 -47.12 -28.41
C LEU A 368 -44.70 -47.94 -27.46
N CYS A 369 -45.22 -49.06 -27.92
CA CYS A 369 -46.12 -49.91 -27.14
C CYS A 369 -45.62 -51.36 -27.13
N ILE A 370 -46.09 -52.14 -26.17
CA ILE A 370 -45.90 -53.58 -26.08
C ILE A 370 -47.23 -54.26 -25.81
N LYS A 371 -47.44 -55.44 -26.39
CA LYS A 371 -48.63 -56.25 -26.11
C LYS A 371 -48.28 -57.29 -25.06
N LEU A 372 -48.96 -57.28 -23.92
CA LEU A 372 -48.81 -58.26 -22.85
C LEU A 372 -50.16 -58.93 -22.63
N GLY A 373 -50.29 -60.18 -23.07
CA GLY A 373 -51.59 -60.85 -23.12
C GLY A 373 -52.54 -60.15 -24.08
N ASP A 374 -53.69 -59.70 -23.58
CA ASP A 374 -54.67 -58.93 -24.37
C ASP A 374 -54.48 -57.40 -24.23
N SER A 375 -53.65 -56.94 -23.28
CA SER A 375 -53.41 -55.53 -23.01
C SER A 375 -52.36 -54.95 -23.96
N VAL A 376 -52.62 -53.76 -24.49
CA VAL A 376 -51.61 -52.94 -25.19
C VAL A 376 -51.18 -51.82 -24.24
N ILE A 377 -49.89 -51.79 -23.93
CA ILE A 377 -49.32 -50.93 -22.89
C ILE A 377 -48.29 -50.02 -23.54
N GLU A 378 -48.32 -48.73 -23.21
CA GLU A 378 -47.26 -47.80 -23.60
C GLU A 378 -45.95 -48.21 -22.93
N TYR A 379 -44.88 -48.34 -23.71
CA TYR A 379 -43.60 -48.86 -23.25
C TYR A 379 -42.65 -47.70 -22.91
N SER A 380 -42.29 -47.56 -21.63
CA SER A 380 -41.28 -46.60 -21.21
C SER A 380 -39.86 -47.10 -21.52
N PRO A 381 -39.00 -46.29 -22.19
CA PRO A 381 -37.58 -46.63 -22.40
C PRO A 381 -36.75 -46.80 -21.12
N ASP A 382 -37.22 -46.21 -20.02
CA ASP A 382 -36.55 -46.26 -18.71
C ASP A 382 -36.84 -47.56 -17.96
N PHE A 383 -37.83 -48.33 -18.40
CA PHE A 383 -38.19 -49.61 -17.79
C PHE A 383 -37.01 -50.58 -17.76
N ARG A 384 -36.82 -51.26 -16.64
CA ARG A 384 -35.81 -52.31 -16.44
C ARG A 384 -36.43 -53.52 -15.77
N PHE A 385 -36.10 -54.71 -16.28
CA PHE A 385 -36.62 -55.98 -15.76
C PHE A 385 -35.48 -56.89 -15.32
N TYR A 386 -35.59 -57.39 -14.10
CA TYR A 386 -34.61 -58.28 -13.47
C TYR A 386 -35.29 -59.57 -13.04
N MET A 387 -34.62 -60.70 -13.21
CA MET A 387 -35.14 -62.01 -12.80
C MET A 387 -34.12 -62.73 -11.93
N THR A 388 -34.58 -63.33 -10.84
CA THR A 388 -33.74 -64.17 -9.97
C THR A 388 -34.38 -65.54 -9.76
N THR A 389 -33.56 -66.58 -9.72
CA THR A 389 -33.98 -67.93 -9.32
C THR A 389 -33.09 -68.46 -8.21
N LYS A 390 -33.68 -69.23 -7.29
CA LYS A 390 -32.92 -69.95 -6.24
C LYS A 390 -32.50 -71.35 -6.67
N LEU A 391 -32.98 -71.82 -7.81
CA LEU A 391 -32.59 -73.11 -8.38
C LEU A 391 -31.11 -73.06 -8.72
N ARG A 392 -30.33 -74.05 -8.26
CA ARG A 392 -28.87 -74.08 -8.49
C ARG A 392 -28.50 -74.40 -9.93
N ASN A 393 -29.31 -75.23 -10.58
CA ASN A 393 -29.10 -75.65 -11.96
C ASN A 393 -30.47 -75.81 -12.64
N PRO A 394 -31.15 -74.69 -12.95
CA PRO A 394 -32.45 -74.74 -13.60
C PRO A 394 -32.32 -75.25 -15.04
N HIS A 395 -33.21 -76.15 -15.44
CA HIS A 395 -33.22 -76.68 -16.80
C HIS A 395 -34.30 -75.98 -17.65
N TYR A 396 -33.87 -75.06 -18.53
CA TYR A 396 -34.76 -74.41 -19.49
C TYR A 396 -34.68 -75.09 -20.84
N LEU A 397 -35.84 -75.43 -21.41
CA LEU A 397 -35.90 -75.95 -22.78
C LEU A 397 -35.47 -74.85 -23.77
N PRO A 398 -34.64 -75.17 -24.78
CA PRO A 398 -34.38 -74.24 -25.86
C PRO A 398 -35.71 -73.97 -26.57
N LYS A 399 -36.21 -72.73 -26.47
CA LYS A 399 -37.31 -72.28 -27.31
C LYS A 399 -36.72 -71.95 -28.69
N SER A 400 -37.15 -72.72 -29.69
CA SER A 400 -36.81 -72.59 -31.11
C SER A 400 -37.15 -71.23 -31.69
#